data_AF-R7CAI1-F1
#
_entry.id   AF-R7CAI1-F1
#
_cell.length_a   1.000
_cell.length_b   1.000
_cell.length_c   1.000
_cell.angle_alpha   90.00
_cell.angle_beta   90.00
_cell.angle_gamma   90.00
#
_symmetry.space_group_name_H-M   'P 1'
#
loop_
_entity.id
_entity.type
_entity.pdbx_description
1 polymer ?
#
loop_
_entity_poly.entity_id
_entity_poly.type
_entity_poly.pdbx_seq_one_letter_code
_entity_poly.pdbx_strand_id
1 'polypeptide(L)'
;MKKQKSMVLLLIFAMALSLLPQSAFAAKKKVKLNKKTVTVNVGKTVKIKLQNNKKKVKWTVASGKKNVTLSKKKKTEVTIKGKKAGKAKVQAKVGKKKYVCKVTVKNTKKVNKIANKNNSTKPGNTKAPIVTNSPKPSTDNTKKIVSIAWPSDTKYVFIYKGEKLVDKGNRNLANDEIDVANCSLDQLDVKYADGSEEKDTYFENISYDFSQINFNKVGTYKLMISYGGCSCEVPVVVAEKKEEGLFTYLTDGNVAKLLEMRGDLESDDGDYRHNKYSGTTLSIPETLGGAKVVQGTPEYWFSGDNNIEKIEFPRYYSEGFSYRYSGKYFPKLKEIIINNPDSEYVVKDNVVFAENGEVLCLYPGGLQNASYSIPEGVKEVDGIYDNIYLEELTYPKSFIGYALRRGWPMENPGAGLPNLKTINVASENPYWVSKDGVMYQREEDNKLALATYPRKKTDLSFSVGEDVSWIPSGTGMDRNSFLENIVFKSGKTTIGVEALNGNSIKNVYLDFEDEDTGDTGLYLDGFKFDYYGSEKEHSHNIYMRKGTSLKHIAEELQAKVQYY
;
A
#
# COMPACT_ATOMS: atom_id res chain seq x y z
N MET A 1 -10.88 48.33 -29.18
CA MET A 1 -9.46 48.69 -28.94
C MET A 1 -8.78 47.94 -27.77
N LYS A 2 -9.46 47.55 -26.67
CA LYS A 2 -8.83 46.77 -25.57
C LYS A 2 -8.50 45.29 -25.93
N LYS A 3 -9.35 44.60 -26.70
CA LYS A 3 -9.10 43.20 -27.14
C LYS A 3 -7.92 43.06 -28.12
N GLN A 4 -7.73 44.03 -29.01
CA GLN A 4 -6.59 44.05 -29.94
C GLN A 4 -5.26 44.31 -29.22
N LYS A 5 -5.23 45.17 -28.18
CA LYS A 5 -4.02 45.38 -27.36
C LYS A 5 -3.65 44.14 -26.56
N SER A 6 -4.63 43.36 -26.07
CA SER A 6 -4.37 42.09 -25.36
C SER A 6 -3.82 41.01 -26.30
N MET A 7 -4.36 40.92 -27.52
CA MET A 7 -3.89 39.96 -28.52
C MET A 7 -2.49 40.30 -29.06
N VAL A 8 -2.18 41.58 -29.22
CA VAL A 8 -0.84 42.06 -29.59
C VAL A 8 0.17 41.84 -28.45
N LEU A 9 -0.22 42.02 -27.18
CA LEU A 9 0.65 41.68 -26.04
C LEU A 9 0.95 40.17 -25.97
N LEU A 10 -0.04 39.32 -26.26
CA LEU A 10 0.09 37.87 -26.25
C LEU A 10 0.99 37.35 -27.38
N LEU A 11 0.92 37.99 -28.57
CA LEU A 11 1.79 37.71 -29.71
C LEU A 11 3.24 38.18 -29.49
N ILE A 12 3.44 39.33 -28.85
CA ILE A 12 4.78 39.82 -28.47
C ILE A 12 5.39 38.93 -27.38
N PHE A 13 4.60 38.44 -26.43
CA PHE A 13 5.06 37.50 -25.41
C PHE A 13 5.40 36.12 -26.00
N ALA A 14 4.62 35.64 -26.97
CA ALA A 14 4.90 34.39 -27.69
C ALA A 14 6.16 34.47 -28.58
N MET A 15 6.44 35.62 -29.22
CA MET A 15 7.69 35.84 -29.96
C MET A 15 8.89 36.11 -29.04
N ALA A 16 8.70 36.64 -27.84
CA ALA A 16 9.76 36.77 -26.85
C ALA A 16 10.17 35.40 -26.25
N LEU A 17 9.25 34.44 -26.15
CA LEU A 17 9.55 33.07 -25.72
C LEU A 17 10.34 32.25 -26.76
N SER A 18 10.23 32.55 -28.06
CA SER A 18 11.01 31.87 -29.12
C SER A 18 12.46 32.36 -29.22
N LEU A 19 12.79 33.49 -28.57
CA LEU A 19 14.14 34.04 -28.43
C LEU A 19 14.89 33.51 -27.19
N LEU A 20 14.23 32.74 -26.31
CA LEU A 20 14.93 31.97 -25.30
C LEU A 20 15.61 30.78 -26.00
N PRO A 21 16.90 30.52 -25.76
CA PRO A 21 17.54 29.34 -26.33
C PRO A 21 16.76 28.08 -25.92
N GLN A 22 16.07 27.47 -26.89
CA GLN A 22 15.46 26.14 -26.79
C GLN A 22 16.57 25.09 -26.71
N SER A 23 17.27 25.09 -25.59
CA SER A 23 18.06 23.98 -25.10
C SER A 23 18.37 24.26 -23.64
N ALA A 24 17.36 24.09 -22.79
CA ALA A 24 17.63 23.53 -21.49
C ALA A 24 18.24 22.14 -21.77
N PHE A 25 19.55 22.08 -21.94
CA PHE A 25 20.29 20.83 -22.03
C PHE A 25 19.99 20.08 -20.75
N ALA A 26 19.05 19.13 -20.81
CA ALA A 26 18.73 18.25 -19.70
C ALA A 26 20.04 17.75 -19.11
N ALA A 27 20.31 18.10 -17.85
CA ALA A 27 21.58 17.83 -17.19
C ALA A 27 21.90 16.34 -17.37
N LYS A 28 23.00 16.05 -18.09
CA LYS A 28 23.34 14.70 -18.51
C LYS A 28 23.43 13.79 -17.28
N LYS A 29 22.46 12.85 -17.17
CA LYS A 29 22.35 11.92 -16.02
C LYS A 29 23.73 11.33 -15.69
N LYS A 30 24.18 11.47 -14.44
CA LYS A 30 25.51 11.06 -13.99
C LYS A 30 25.74 9.57 -14.23
N VAL A 31 26.91 9.21 -14.74
CA VAL A 31 27.34 7.80 -14.91
C VAL A 31 27.41 7.13 -13.53
N LYS A 32 26.63 6.07 -13.32
CA LYS A 32 26.56 5.33 -12.05
C LYS A 32 26.40 3.83 -12.27
N LEU A 33 26.82 3.02 -11.30
CA LEU A 33 26.46 1.60 -11.28
C LEU A 33 24.99 1.47 -10.86
N ASN A 34 24.27 0.52 -11.46
CA ASN A 34 22.91 0.19 -11.03
C ASN A 34 22.86 -0.37 -9.60
N LYS A 35 23.94 -1.06 -9.15
CA LYS A 35 24.09 -1.60 -7.79
C LYS A 35 25.52 -1.38 -7.28
N LYS A 36 25.69 -0.66 -6.16
CA LYS A 36 27.00 -0.47 -5.50
C LYS A 36 27.39 -1.64 -4.59
N THR A 37 26.40 -2.43 -4.15
CA THR A 37 26.59 -3.65 -3.36
C THR A 37 25.66 -4.74 -3.87
N VAL A 38 26.11 -6.00 -3.91
CA VAL A 38 25.28 -7.17 -4.28
C VAL A 38 25.64 -8.38 -3.42
N THR A 39 24.66 -9.23 -3.15
CA THR A 39 24.85 -10.55 -2.51
C THR A 39 24.51 -11.65 -3.51
N VAL A 40 25.32 -12.71 -3.57
CA VAL A 40 25.08 -13.86 -4.46
C VAL A 40 25.43 -15.17 -3.75
N ASN A 41 24.62 -16.21 -3.90
CA ASN A 41 24.95 -17.53 -3.33
C ASN A 41 26.00 -18.24 -4.19
N VAL A 42 26.81 -19.13 -3.59
CA VAL A 42 27.77 -19.98 -4.34
C VAL A 42 27.05 -20.69 -5.48
N GLY A 43 27.60 -20.64 -6.68
CA GLY A 43 27.03 -21.22 -7.90
C GLY A 43 26.02 -20.32 -8.64
N LYS A 44 25.37 -19.36 -7.97
CA LYS A 44 24.41 -18.43 -8.58
C LYS A 44 25.09 -17.21 -9.20
N THR A 45 24.32 -16.44 -9.98
CA THR A 45 24.83 -15.29 -10.73
C THR A 45 23.99 -14.03 -10.53
N VAL A 46 24.61 -12.86 -10.57
CA VAL A 46 23.94 -11.55 -10.53
C VAL A 46 24.50 -10.63 -11.61
N LYS A 47 23.63 -9.82 -12.23
CA LYS A 47 24.00 -8.90 -13.31
C LYS A 47 24.16 -7.48 -12.80
N ILE A 48 25.23 -6.78 -13.22
CA ILE A 48 25.43 -5.36 -12.93
C ILE A 48 25.69 -4.57 -14.22
N LYS A 49 25.22 -3.32 -14.24
CA LYS A 49 25.28 -2.41 -15.40
C LYS A 49 25.79 -1.03 -14.98
N LEU A 50 26.66 -0.45 -15.79
CA LEU A 50 27.05 0.95 -15.67
C LEU A 50 26.07 1.80 -16.50
N GLN A 51 25.16 2.47 -15.81
CA GLN A 51 24.10 3.29 -16.39
C GLN A 51 24.63 4.63 -16.90
N ASN A 52 23.90 5.23 -17.85
CA ASN A 52 24.19 6.53 -18.46
C ASN A 52 25.57 6.63 -19.13
N ASN A 53 26.16 5.49 -19.50
CA ASN A 53 27.45 5.40 -20.17
C ASN A 53 27.29 4.81 -21.57
N LYS A 54 27.82 5.50 -22.58
CA LYS A 54 27.80 5.05 -23.99
C LYS A 54 29.09 4.31 -24.40
N LYS A 55 30.17 4.39 -23.60
CA LYS A 55 31.49 3.79 -23.90
C LYS A 55 31.57 2.32 -23.44
N LYS A 56 32.43 1.51 -24.06
CA LYS A 56 32.68 0.12 -23.62
C LYS A 56 33.36 0.11 -22.24
N VAL A 57 32.81 -0.66 -21.30
CA VAL A 57 33.31 -0.76 -19.92
C VAL A 57 34.31 -1.90 -19.78
N LYS A 58 35.47 -1.65 -19.14
CA LYS A 58 36.41 -2.70 -18.74
C LYS A 58 36.04 -3.22 -17.35
N TRP A 59 35.50 -4.44 -17.31
CA TRP A 59 35.09 -5.13 -16.08
C TRP A 59 36.19 -6.02 -15.53
N THR A 60 36.54 -5.83 -14.26
CA THR A 60 37.62 -6.54 -13.56
C THR A 60 37.23 -6.90 -12.13
N VAL A 61 37.74 -8.00 -11.60
CA VAL A 61 37.65 -8.31 -10.17
C VAL A 61 38.83 -7.63 -9.48
N ALA A 62 38.57 -6.54 -8.75
CA ALA A 62 39.58 -5.76 -8.05
C ALA A 62 40.09 -6.46 -6.79
N SER A 63 39.21 -7.19 -6.08
CA SER A 63 39.61 -8.08 -4.98
C SER A 63 38.64 -9.26 -4.86
N GLY A 64 39.09 -10.38 -4.27
CA GLY A 64 38.25 -11.58 -4.09
C GLY A 64 38.10 -12.45 -5.34
N LYS A 65 39.15 -12.58 -6.18
CA LYS A 65 39.15 -13.46 -7.38
C LYS A 65 38.82 -14.93 -7.08
N LYS A 66 39.11 -15.40 -5.86
CA LYS A 66 38.73 -16.74 -5.39
C LYS A 66 37.22 -16.86 -5.11
N ASN A 67 36.55 -15.75 -4.80
CA ASN A 67 35.15 -15.69 -4.39
C ASN A 67 34.20 -15.50 -5.57
N VAL A 68 34.62 -14.81 -6.63
CA VAL A 68 33.74 -14.50 -7.77
C VAL A 68 34.45 -14.67 -9.12
N THR A 69 33.68 -14.93 -10.17
CA THR A 69 34.13 -14.82 -11.55
C THR A 69 33.18 -13.95 -12.38
N LEU A 70 33.69 -13.37 -13.46
CA LEU A 70 32.95 -12.52 -14.37
C LEU A 70 32.67 -13.26 -15.67
N SER A 71 31.41 -13.32 -16.08
CA SER A 71 30.97 -13.87 -17.35
C SER A 71 30.10 -12.85 -18.10
N LYS A 72 29.79 -13.13 -19.38
CA LYS A 72 28.89 -12.32 -20.21
C LYS A 72 29.21 -10.81 -20.17
N LYS A 73 30.48 -10.45 -20.39
CA LYS A 73 30.95 -9.04 -20.40
C LYS A 73 30.44 -8.32 -21.67
N LYS A 74 29.37 -7.56 -21.53
CA LYS A 74 28.77 -6.73 -22.59
C LYS A 74 29.32 -5.30 -22.55
N LYS A 75 28.89 -4.46 -23.50
CA LYS A 75 29.34 -3.06 -23.65
C LYS A 75 29.24 -2.25 -22.36
N THR A 76 28.16 -2.41 -21.58
CA THR A 76 27.91 -1.66 -20.34
C THR A 76 27.50 -2.54 -19.16
N GLU A 77 27.59 -3.86 -19.29
CA GLU A 77 27.04 -4.84 -18.35
C GLU A 77 28.01 -6.02 -18.15
N VAL A 78 27.98 -6.64 -16.97
CA VAL A 78 28.66 -7.91 -16.69
C VAL A 78 27.84 -8.78 -15.75
N THR A 79 27.97 -10.10 -15.89
CA THR A 79 27.43 -11.09 -14.96
C THR A 79 28.52 -11.53 -13.97
N ILE A 80 28.20 -11.54 -12.68
CA ILE A 80 29.06 -11.99 -11.58
C ILE A 80 28.54 -13.34 -11.10
N LYS A 81 29.39 -14.37 -11.10
CA LYS A 81 29.08 -15.70 -10.54
C LYS A 81 29.80 -15.89 -9.21
N GLY A 82 29.08 -16.33 -8.18
CA GLY A 82 29.66 -16.70 -6.88
C GLY A 82 30.41 -18.04 -6.97
N LYS A 83 31.70 -18.06 -6.61
CA LYS A 83 32.56 -19.26 -6.56
C LYS A 83 32.72 -19.81 -5.15
N LYS A 84 33.04 -18.95 -4.17
CA LYS A 84 33.29 -19.34 -2.78
C LYS A 84 32.82 -18.23 -1.84
N ALA A 85 32.24 -18.60 -0.69
CA ALA A 85 31.77 -17.64 0.28
C ALA A 85 32.86 -16.66 0.73
N GLY A 86 32.46 -15.40 0.92
CA GLY A 86 33.33 -14.28 1.28
C GLY A 86 33.12 -13.03 0.43
N LYS A 87 33.95 -12.00 0.64
CA LYS A 87 33.78 -10.67 0.05
C LYS A 87 34.65 -10.49 -1.21
N ALA A 88 34.14 -9.79 -2.20
CA ALA A 88 34.85 -9.40 -3.42
C ALA A 88 34.51 -7.96 -3.84
N LYS A 89 35.32 -7.37 -4.71
CA LYS A 89 35.06 -6.06 -5.33
C LYS A 89 35.15 -6.20 -6.84
N VAL A 90 34.09 -5.84 -7.56
CA VAL A 90 34.04 -5.82 -9.03
C VAL A 90 34.10 -4.38 -9.50
N GLN A 91 35.06 -4.06 -10.36
CA GLN A 91 35.33 -2.71 -10.84
C GLN A 91 34.95 -2.57 -12.32
N ALA A 92 34.14 -1.56 -12.61
CA ALA A 92 33.91 -0.99 -13.94
C ALA A 92 34.86 0.17 -14.17
N LYS A 93 35.73 0.06 -15.19
CA LYS A 93 36.62 1.15 -15.62
C LYS A 93 36.16 1.71 -16.97
N VAL A 94 35.98 3.03 -17.04
CA VAL A 94 35.70 3.77 -18.28
C VAL A 94 36.68 4.94 -18.35
N GLY A 95 37.67 4.85 -19.25
CA GLY A 95 38.79 5.80 -19.28
C GLY A 95 39.53 5.82 -17.94
N LYS A 96 39.70 7.02 -17.35
CA LYS A 96 40.34 7.21 -16.04
C LYS A 96 39.40 6.94 -14.85
N LYS A 97 38.08 6.94 -15.04
CA LYS A 97 37.09 6.76 -13.96
C LYS A 97 36.86 5.28 -13.62
N LYS A 98 36.75 4.99 -12.33
CA LYS A 98 36.51 3.65 -11.77
C LYS A 98 35.24 3.67 -10.91
N TYR A 99 34.43 2.63 -11.04
CA TYR A 99 33.23 2.40 -10.24
C TYR A 99 33.31 1.00 -9.65
N VAL A 100 33.06 0.86 -8.35
CA VAL A 100 33.25 -0.40 -7.63
C VAL A 100 31.93 -0.90 -7.06
N CYS A 101 31.61 -2.16 -7.35
CA CYS A 101 30.54 -2.92 -6.72
C CYS A 101 31.12 -3.85 -5.66
N LYS A 102 30.67 -3.74 -4.41
CA LYS A 102 31.01 -4.67 -3.32
C LYS A 102 30.14 -5.92 -3.46
N VAL A 103 30.75 -7.10 -3.46
CA VAL A 103 30.06 -8.38 -3.63
C VAL A 103 30.24 -9.24 -2.39
N THR A 104 29.15 -9.76 -1.84
CA THR A 104 29.17 -10.76 -0.75
C THR A 104 28.69 -12.09 -1.31
N VAL A 105 29.51 -13.13 -1.17
CA VAL A 105 29.15 -14.50 -1.56
C VAL A 105 28.74 -15.29 -0.31
N LYS A 106 27.53 -15.84 -0.29
CA LYS A 106 27.01 -16.69 0.79
C LYS A 106 27.09 -18.17 0.41
N ASN A 107 27.33 -19.06 1.37
CA ASN A 107 27.26 -20.51 1.16
C ASN A 107 25.82 -20.94 0.86
N THR A 108 25.65 -21.85 -0.08
CA THR A 108 24.42 -22.66 -0.19
C THR A 108 24.49 -23.75 0.88
N LYS A 109 23.51 -23.86 1.78
CA LYS A 109 23.40 -25.01 2.69
C LYS A 109 23.34 -26.28 1.81
N LYS A 110 24.34 -27.17 1.91
CA LYS A 110 24.28 -28.51 1.30
C LYS A 110 23.43 -29.37 2.21
N VAL A 111 22.30 -29.88 1.72
CA VAL A 111 21.60 -31.00 2.36
C VAL A 111 22.48 -32.23 2.17
N ASN A 112 23.13 -32.66 3.24
CA ASN A 112 23.81 -33.96 3.27
C ASN A 112 22.73 -35.04 3.38
N LYS A 113 22.55 -35.80 2.30
CA LYS A 113 21.78 -37.05 2.32
C LYS A 113 22.56 -38.05 3.17
N ILE A 114 22.17 -38.23 4.43
CA ILE A 114 22.63 -39.36 5.23
C ILE A 114 21.78 -40.55 4.83
N ALA A 115 22.41 -41.54 4.22
CA ALA A 115 21.85 -42.88 4.06
C ALA A 115 22.06 -43.62 5.39
N ASN A 116 20.97 -44.05 6.02
CA ASN A 116 21.01 -45.10 7.03
C ASN A 116 20.06 -46.22 6.63
N LYS A 117 20.66 -47.36 6.26
CA LYS A 117 20.08 -48.69 6.41
C LYS A 117 19.98 -48.98 7.91
N ASN A 118 18.86 -49.53 8.38
CA ASN A 118 18.85 -50.77 9.17
C ASN A 118 17.43 -51.29 9.41
N ASN A 119 17.36 -52.63 9.44
CA ASN A 119 16.21 -53.52 9.56
C ASN A 119 15.66 -53.67 10.99
N SER A 120 14.40 -54.16 11.06
CA SER A 120 13.75 -54.94 12.14
C SER A 120 13.43 -54.18 13.44
N THR A 121 12.29 -54.31 14.15
CA THR A 121 11.29 -55.39 14.34
C THR A 121 9.95 -54.80 14.82
N LYS A 122 8.81 -55.39 14.39
CA LYS A 122 7.46 -55.36 15.02
C LYS A 122 7.35 -56.64 15.90
N PRO A 123 6.61 -56.76 17.06
CA PRO A 123 5.15 -56.51 17.20
C PRO A 123 4.58 -56.11 18.58
N GLY A 124 3.29 -55.73 18.60
CA GLY A 124 2.42 -55.84 19.79
C GLY A 124 1.31 -54.78 19.89
N ASN A 125 0.05 -55.18 19.69
CA ASN A 125 -1.19 -54.38 19.71
C ASN A 125 -1.66 -53.98 21.12
N THR A 126 -2.39 -52.87 21.25
CA THR A 126 -3.75 -52.84 21.86
C THR A 126 -4.56 -51.60 21.37
N LYS A 127 -5.78 -51.81 20.86
CA LYS A 127 -6.80 -50.80 20.46
C LYS A 127 -7.54 -50.30 21.74
N ALA A 128 -8.27 -49.19 21.84
CA ALA A 128 -9.23 -48.47 20.97
C ALA A 128 -9.59 -47.09 21.65
N PRO A 129 -10.50 -46.21 21.14
CA PRO A 129 -11.26 -46.25 19.90
C PRO A 129 -11.08 -45.01 19.01
N ILE A 130 -11.33 -45.25 17.73
CA ILE A 130 -11.34 -44.32 16.60
C ILE A 130 -12.78 -43.81 16.45
N VAL A 131 -12.96 -42.49 16.37
CA VAL A 131 -14.14 -41.88 15.75
C VAL A 131 -13.72 -41.38 14.37
N THR A 132 -14.03 -42.21 13.37
CA THR A 132 -13.95 -41.89 11.95
C THR A 132 -15.09 -40.95 11.57
N ASN A 133 -14.75 -39.76 11.10
CA ASN A 133 -15.51 -39.14 10.02
C ASN A 133 -14.62 -39.16 8.77
N SER A 134 -15.03 -39.97 7.79
CA SER A 134 -14.36 -40.14 6.51
C SER A 134 -14.37 -38.84 5.69
N PRO A 135 -13.33 -38.59 4.88
CA PRO A 135 -13.23 -37.42 4.04
C PRO A 135 -14.12 -37.53 2.80
N LYS A 136 -14.80 -36.44 2.44
CA LYS A 136 -15.43 -36.27 1.11
C LYS A 136 -14.57 -35.31 0.28
N PRO A 137 -14.33 -35.59 -1.02
CA PRO A 137 -13.24 -34.99 -1.77
C PRO A 137 -13.64 -33.70 -2.51
N SER A 138 -12.69 -32.77 -2.66
CA SER A 138 -12.51 -31.77 -3.74
C SER A 138 -11.52 -30.72 -3.20
N THR A 139 -10.43 -30.29 -3.84
CA THR A 139 -10.10 -30.12 -5.27
C THR A 139 -8.66 -30.57 -5.57
N ASP A 140 -8.45 -30.95 -6.82
CA ASP A 140 -7.22 -31.33 -7.48
C ASP A 140 -6.13 -30.25 -7.42
N ASN A 141 -4.92 -30.63 -6.99
CA ASN A 141 -3.66 -30.15 -7.57
C ASN A 141 -2.52 -31.11 -7.18
N THR A 142 -2.22 -32.04 -8.08
CA THR A 142 -1.08 -33.00 -8.03
C THR A 142 0.32 -32.37 -8.05
N LYS A 143 0.45 -31.10 -7.65
CA LYS A 143 1.73 -30.40 -7.59
C LYS A 143 2.49 -30.80 -6.34
N LYS A 144 3.67 -31.39 -6.54
CA LYS A 144 4.57 -31.74 -5.45
C LYS A 144 5.08 -30.47 -4.76
N ILE A 145 4.79 -30.33 -3.47
CA ILE A 145 5.30 -29.25 -2.62
C ILE A 145 6.80 -29.48 -2.35
N VAL A 146 7.59 -28.41 -2.41
CA VAL A 146 9.05 -28.45 -2.15
C VAL A 146 9.48 -27.67 -0.92
N SER A 147 8.71 -26.68 -0.51
CA SER A 147 8.92 -25.96 0.74
C SER A 147 7.66 -25.21 1.14
N ILE A 148 7.51 -25.03 2.45
CA ILE A 148 6.53 -24.13 3.04
C ILE A 148 7.25 -23.08 3.88
N ALA A 149 6.64 -21.91 4.04
CA ALA A 149 7.05 -20.88 4.97
C ALA A 149 5.81 -20.23 5.59
N TRP A 150 5.96 -19.71 6.81
CA TRP A 150 4.94 -18.87 7.41
C TRP A 150 5.06 -17.46 6.81
N PRO A 151 3.97 -16.91 6.23
CA PRO A 151 4.08 -15.76 5.34
C PRO A 151 3.96 -14.41 6.07
N SER A 152 3.69 -14.42 7.38
CA SER A 152 3.38 -13.21 8.15
C SER A 152 4.46 -12.13 8.09
N ASP A 153 4.01 -10.88 7.95
CA ASP A 153 4.79 -9.66 8.16
C ASP A 153 5.38 -9.56 9.58
N THR A 154 4.85 -10.36 10.51
CA THR A 154 5.34 -10.48 11.88
C THR A 154 6.36 -11.60 11.99
N LYS A 155 7.44 -11.37 12.75
CA LYS A 155 8.54 -12.34 12.91
C LYS A 155 8.30 -13.37 14.01
N TYR A 156 7.37 -13.08 14.91
CA TYR A 156 7.09 -13.85 16.11
C TYR A 156 5.59 -13.89 16.40
N VAL A 157 5.12 -15.01 16.93
CA VAL A 157 3.81 -15.09 17.60
C VAL A 157 4.02 -14.78 19.08
N PHE A 158 3.50 -13.66 19.56
CA PHE A 158 3.54 -13.34 20.99
C PHE A 158 2.23 -13.78 21.65
N ILE A 159 2.35 -14.49 22.76
CA ILE A 159 1.24 -14.89 23.64
C ILE A 159 1.58 -14.56 25.09
N TYR A 160 0.57 -14.31 25.91
CA TYR A 160 0.76 -14.11 27.34
C TYR A 160 1.11 -15.44 28.00
N LYS A 161 1.97 -15.37 29.02
CA LYS A 161 2.24 -16.50 29.91
C LYS A 161 0.94 -17.01 30.52
N GLY A 162 0.70 -18.32 30.36
CA GLY A 162 -0.52 -19.01 30.76
C GLY A 162 -1.46 -19.29 29.59
N GLU A 163 -1.38 -18.52 28.49
CA GLU A 163 -2.16 -18.77 27.28
C GLU A 163 -1.58 -19.93 26.46
N LYS A 164 -2.45 -20.67 25.78
CA LYS A 164 -2.13 -21.86 24.99
C LYS A 164 -2.58 -21.69 23.55
N LEU A 165 -1.72 -22.07 22.62
CA LEU A 165 -2.12 -22.19 21.21
C LEU A 165 -2.91 -23.48 21.00
N VAL A 166 -4.02 -23.39 20.28
CA VAL A 166 -4.88 -24.53 19.93
C VAL A 166 -5.31 -24.47 18.46
N ASP A 167 -5.68 -25.61 17.90
CA ASP A 167 -6.28 -25.70 16.57
C ASP A 167 -7.73 -26.20 16.71
N LYS A 168 -8.67 -25.26 16.87
CA LYS A 168 -10.10 -25.54 17.05
C LYS A 168 -10.96 -24.84 16.00
N GLY A 169 -10.35 -24.19 15.01
CA GLY A 169 -11.04 -23.41 13.99
C GLY A 169 -11.92 -22.31 14.60
N ASN A 170 -11.44 -21.64 15.66
CA ASN A 170 -12.15 -20.60 16.41
C ASN A 170 -13.45 -21.05 17.10
N ARG A 171 -13.58 -22.34 17.44
CA ARG A 171 -14.77 -22.89 18.12
C ARG A 171 -14.46 -23.30 19.55
N ASN A 172 -15.37 -22.98 20.48
CA ASN A 172 -15.32 -23.41 21.88
C ASN A 172 -13.95 -23.15 22.55
N LEU A 173 -13.37 -21.97 22.32
CA LEU A 173 -12.12 -21.55 22.93
C LEU A 173 -12.33 -21.26 24.42
N ALA A 174 -11.46 -21.81 25.27
CA ALA A 174 -11.35 -21.37 26.65
C ALA A 174 -10.70 -19.98 26.75
N ASN A 175 -10.85 -19.31 27.89
CA ASN A 175 -10.33 -17.95 28.09
C ASN A 175 -8.79 -17.86 27.96
N ASP A 176 -8.07 -18.96 28.23
CA ASP A 176 -6.62 -19.07 28.09
C ASP A 176 -6.19 -19.71 26.77
N GLU A 177 -7.10 -19.92 25.81
CA GLU A 177 -6.78 -20.53 24.53
C GLU A 177 -6.83 -19.52 23.38
N ILE A 178 -5.78 -19.53 22.56
CA ILE A 178 -5.69 -18.74 21.33
C ILE A 178 -5.67 -19.72 20.16
N ASP A 179 -6.63 -19.57 19.25
CA ASP A 179 -6.64 -20.37 18.03
C ASP A 179 -5.48 -19.96 17.10
N VAL A 180 -4.86 -20.96 16.46
CA VAL A 180 -3.81 -20.76 15.45
C VAL A 180 -4.22 -19.83 14.31
N ALA A 181 -5.50 -19.83 13.92
CA ALA A 181 -6.03 -18.92 12.91
C ALA A 181 -5.96 -17.44 13.33
N ASN A 182 -6.11 -17.14 14.62
CA ASN A 182 -6.02 -15.77 15.15
C ASN A 182 -4.57 -15.23 15.14
N CYS A 183 -3.60 -16.11 14.91
CA CYS A 183 -2.20 -15.78 14.73
C CYS A 183 -1.74 -15.93 13.27
N SER A 184 -2.68 -16.15 12.34
CA SER A 184 -2.40 -16.42 10.91
C SER A 184 -1.43 -17.59 10.70
N LEU A 185 -1.46 -18.59 11.59
CA LEU A 185 -0.63 -19.80 11.48
C LEU A 185 -1.22 -20.84 10.53
N ASP A 186 -2.47 -20.62 10.11
CA ASP A 186 -3.22 -21.38 9.12
C ASP A 186 -2.95 -20.92 7.67
N GLN A 187 -2.14 -19.88 7.49
CA GLN A 187 -1.70 -19.36 6.19
C GLN A 187 -0.24 -19.77 5.91
N LEU A 188 0.04 -20.19 4.68
CA LEU A 188 1.37 -20.62 4.25
C LEU A 188 1.77 -20.03 2.89
N ASP A 189 3.04 -19.66 2.78
CA ASP A 189 3.74 -19.53 1.51
C ASP A 189 4.17 -20.93 1.04
N VAL A 190 3.57 -21.43 -0.03
CA VAL A 190 3.85 -22.77 -0.57
C VAL A 190 4.57 -22.66 -1.91
N LYS A 191 5.73 -23.32 -1.99
CA LYS A 191 6.47 -23.45 -3.25
C LYS A 191 6.32 -24.87 -3.79
N TYR A 192 6.03 -24.95 -5.08
CA TYR A 192 5.87 -26.22 -5.79
C TYR A 192 7.11 -26.58 -6.63
N ALA A 193 7.23 -27.86 -6.97
CA ALA A 193 8.35 -28.39 -7.75
C ALA A 193 8.42 -27.86 -9.19
N ASP A 194 7.28 -27.46 -9.75
CA ASP A 194 7.19 -26.81 -11.05
C ASP A 194 7.67 -25.34 -11.04
N GLY A 195 7.97 -24.81 -9.84
CA GLY A 195 8.42 -23.44 -9.63
C GLY A 195 7.30 -22.43 -9.39
N SER A 196 6.03 -22.85 -9.44
CA SER A 196 4.91 -22.02 -9.02
C SER A 196 4.91 -21.80 -7.50
N GLU A 197 4.33 -20.68 -7.08
CA GLU A 197 4.24 -20.27 -5.68
C GLU A 197 2.81 -19.83 -5.39
N GLU A 198 2.29 -20.27 -4.26
CA GLU A 198 1.11 -19.73 -3.60
C GLU A 198 1.58 -18.96 -2.38
N LYS A 199 1.02 -17.78 -2.15
CA LYS A 199 1.43 -16.87 -1.08
C LYS A 199 0.25 -16.44 -0.26
N ASP A 200 0.47 -16.32 1.04
CA ASP A 200 -0.57 -15.92 2.00
C ASP A 200 -1.85 -16.77 1.87
N THR A 201 -1.70 -18.04 1.49
CA THR A 201 -2.83 -18.92 1.18
C THR A 201 -3.26 -19.70 2.40
N TYR A 202 -4.58 -19.75 2.65
CA TYR A 202 -5.17 -20.60 3.68
C TYR A 202 -5.12 -22.07 3.25
N PHE A 203 -4.67 -22.94 4.17
CA PHE A 203 -4.69 -24.38 3.93
C PHE A 203 -5.38 -25.13 5.06
N GLU A 204 -6.26 -26.05 4.67
CA GLU A 204 -6.81 -27.04 5.60
C GLU A 204 -5.80 -28.16 5.86
N ASN A 205 -5.92 -28.82 7.02
CA ASN A 205 -5.08 -29.96 7.42
C ASN A 205 -3.59 -29.63 7.66
N ILE A 206 -3.31 -28.42 8.13
CA ILE A 206 -2.01 -28.08 8.69
C ILE A 206 -1.85 -28.83 10.03
N SER A 207 -0.65 -29.34 10.29
CA SER A 207 -0.31 -30.01 11.55
C SER A 207 0.64 -29.14 12.38
N TYR A 208 0.33 -29.01 13.66
CA TYR A 208 1.05 -28.17 14.62
C TYR A 208 1.65 -29.02 15.74
N ASP A 209 2.96 -28.87 16.00
CA ASP A 209 3.64 -29.50 17.14
C ASP A 209 3.86 -28.48 18.27
N PHE A 210 2.97 -28.51 19.26
CA PHE A 210 3.05 -27.67 20.45
C PHE A 210 3.93 -28.26 21.56
N SER A 211 4.46 -29.48 21.41
CA SER A 211 5.15 -30.21 22.50
C SER A 211 6.41 -29.51 23.02
N GLN A 212 7.01 -28.65 22.20
CA GLN A 212 8.22 -27.90 22.53
C GLN A 212 7.94 -26.57 23.24
N ILE A 213 6.66 -26.20 23.40
CA ILE A 213 6.27 -24.90 23.95
C ILE A 213 5.84 -25.08 25.41
N ASN A 214 6.53 -24.39 26.32
CA ASN A 214 6.08 -24.28 27.71
C ASN A 214 5.32 -22.96 27.90
N PHE A 215 4.00 -23.04 27.74
CA PHE A 215 3.07 -21.91 27.85
C PHE A 215 3.06 -21.22 29.22
N ASN A 216 3.53 -21.89 30.28
CA ASN A 216 3.57 -21.34 31.64
C ASN A 216 4.92 -20.72 32.00
N LYS A 217 5.89 -20.74 31.09
CA LYS A 217 7.24 -20.23 31.34
C LYS A 217 7.63 -19.22 30.26
N VAL A 218 7.97 -18.02 30.71
CA VAL A 218 8.49 -16.95 29.85
C VAL A 218 9.68 -17.46 29.02
N GLY A 219 9.63 -17.22 27.72
CA GLY A 219 10.68 -17.63 26.79
C GLY A 219 10.24 -17.65 25.34
N THR A 220 11.22 -17.71 24.45
CA THR A 220 11.01 -17.93 23.02
C THR A 220 11.16 -19.41 22.69
N TYR A 221 10.11 -20.00 22.13
CA TYR A 221 10.00 -21.39 21.71
C TYR A 221 9.83 -21.49 20.19
N LYS A 222 9.82 -22.71 19.67
CA LYS A 222 9.62 -23.00 18.25
C LYS A 222 8.38 -23.87 18.09
N LEU A 223 7.41 -23.37 17.36
CA LEU A 223 6.30 -24.15 16.83
C LEU A 223 6.73 -24.79 15.52
N MET A 224 6.62 -26.11 15.39
CA MET A 224 6.81 -26.78 14.11
C MET A 224 5.45 -26.88 13.41
N ILE A 225 5.37 -26.29 12.22
CA ILE A 225 4.21 -26.39 11.33
C ILE A 225 4.57 -27.37 10.22
N SER A 226 3.67 -28.31 9.91
CA SER A 226 3.84 -29.29 8.85
C SER A 226 2.65 -29.30 7.89
N TYR A 227 2.94 -29.26 6.60
CA TYR A 227 1.95 -29.31 5.53
C TYR A 227 2.57 -29.94 4.27
N GLY A 228 1.83 -30.83 3.60
CA GLY A 228 2.27 -31.41 2.32
C GLY A 228 3.60 -32.17 2.37
N GLY A 229 3.96 -32.75 3.52
CA GLY A 229 5.24 -33.44 3.74
C GLY A 229 6.45 -32.50 3.92
N CYS A 230 6.22 -31.19 4.01
CA CYS A 230 7.23 -30.19 4.36
C CYS A 230 6.95 -29.64 5.77
N SER A 231 7.95 -29.02 6.38
CA SER A 231 7.79 -28.32 7.65
C SER A 231 8.54 -27.00 7.69
N CYS A 232 8.06 -26.07 8.52
CA CYS A 232 8.74 -24.83 8.87
C CYS A 232 8.65 -24.58 10.39
N GLU A 233 9.55 -23.74 10.90
CA GLU A 233 9.56 -23.33 12.30
C GLU A 233 9.02 -21.91 12.43
N VAL A 234 8.08 -21.70 13.34
CA VAL A 234 7.56 -20.37 13.72
C VAL A 234 8.01 -20.05 15.16
N PRO A 235 8.68 -18.91 15.39
CA PRO A 235 9.02 -18.48 16.74
C PRO A 235 7.77 -18.08 17.53
N VAL A 236 7.56 -18.71 18.69
CA VAL A 236 6.47 -18.37 19.64
C VAL A 236 7.10 -17.81 20.91
N VAL A 237 6.76 -16.58 21.25
CA VAL A 237 7.24 -15.88 22.44
C VAL A 237 6.15 -15.92 23.50
N VAL A 238 6.38 -16.72 24.54
CA VAL A 238 5.58 -16.70 25.77
C VAL A 238 6.10 -15.54 26.61
N ALA A 239 5.27 -14.52 26.80
CA ALA A 239 5.70 -13.22 27.29
C ALA A 239 4.89 -12.75 28.50
N GLU A 240 5.46 -11.79 29.23
CA GLU A 240 4.76 -11.03 30.27
C GLU A 240 4.59 -9.57 29.81
N LYS A 241 3.48 -8.95 30.24
CA LYS A 241 3.22 -7.52 30.03
C LYS A 241 4.08 -6.70 30.99
N LYS A 242 4.74 -5.67 30.47
CA LYS A 242 5.53 -4.72 31.23
C LYS A 242 5.22 -3.30 30.77
N GLU A 243 5.49 -2.36 31.67
CA GLU A 243 5.42 -0.93 31.43
C GLU A 243 6.80 -0.32 31.73
N GLU A 244 7.29 0.53 30.83
CA GLU A 244 8.55 1.28 31.00
C GLU A 244 8.41 2.66 30.36
N GLY A 245 8.49 3.71 31.18
CA GLY A 245 8.24 5.08 30.73
C GLY A 245 6.84 5.20 30.14
N LEU A 246 6.74 5.65 28.89
CA LEU A 246 5.48 5.83 28.16
C LEU A 246 4.98 4.56 27.48
N PHE A 247 5.75 3.47 27.51
CA PHE A 247 5.50 2.30 26.68
C PHE A 247 4.98 1.11 27.47
N THR A 248 4.00 0.44 26.89
CA THR A 248 3.51 -0.86 27.33
C THR A 248 3.90 -1.91 26.29
N TYR A 249 4.44 -3.05 26.73
CA TYR A 249 4.99 -4.06 25.83
C TYR A 249 4.90 -5.48 26.41
N LEU A 250 4.89 -6.48 25.53
CA LEU A 250 5.10 -7.89 25.88
C LEU A 250 6.56 -8.25 25.70
N THR A 251 7.14 -9.00 26.64
CA THR A 251 8.51 -9.47 26.48
C THR A 251 8.78 -10.81 27.15
N ASP A 252 9.74 -11.54 26.59
CA ASP A 252 10.38 -12.68 27.26
C ASP A 252 11.72 -12.32 27.95
N GLY A 253 12.09 -11.04 27.95
CA GLY A 253 13.38 -10.52 28.39
C GLY A 253 14.45 -10.44 27.29
N ASN A 254 14.27 -11.11 26.14
CA ASN A 254 15.19 -11.05 24.99
C ASN A 254 14.61 -10.22 23.83
N VAL A 255 13.33 -10.44 23.53
CA VAL A 255 12.58 -9.72 22.51
C VAL A 255 11.31 -9.10 23.10
N ALA A 256 10.86 -8.00 22.48
CA ALA A 256 9.70 -7.25 22.91
C ALA A 256 8.77 -6.96 21.73
N LYS A 257 7.46 -7.08 21.99
CA LYS A 257 6.38 -6.61 21.13
C LYS A 257 5.77 -5.36 21.77
N LEU A 258 5.84 -4.24 21.06
CA LEU A 258 5.22 -3.00 21.51
C LEU A 258 3.69 -3.12 21.43
N LEU A 259 2.99 -2.71 22.49
CA LEU A 259 1.52 -2.76 22.57
C LEU A 259 0.91 -1.36 22.58
N GLU A 260 1.41 -0.46 23.41
CA GLU A 260 0.81 0.86 23.62
C GLU A 260 1.91 1.90 23.84
N MET A 261 1.58 3.14 23.54
CA MET A 261 2.32 4.31 23.99
C MET A 261 1.34 5.37 24.50
N ARG A 262 1.56 5.88 25.71
CA ARG A 262 0.73 6.93 26.33
C ARG A 262 1.33 8.31 26.12
N GLY A 263 0.48 9.34 26.07
CA GLY A 263 0.93 10.73 26.16
C GLY A 263 1.52 11.05 27.53
N ASP A 264 2.48 11.98 27.56
CA ASP A 264 3.18 12.44 28.77
C ASP A 264 2.53 13.66 29.42
N LEU A 265 1.55 14.26 28.74
CA LEU A 265 0.77 15.39 29.23
C LEU A 265 -0.70 14.98 29.40
N GLU A 266 -1.28 15.23 30.56
CA GLU A 266 -2.70 14.98 30.80
C GLU A 266 -3.58 15.87 29.91
N SER A 267 -4.72 15.32 29.49
CA SER A 267 -5.74 16.06 28.75
C SER A 267 -6.54 16.99 29.65
N ASP A 268 -7.13 18.02 29.04
CA ASP A 268 -7.96 19.00 29.77
C ASP A 268 -9.28 18.38 30.29
N ASP A 269 -9.72 17.25 29.71
CA ASP A 269 -10.94 16.53 30.10
C ASP A 269 -10.68 15.38 31.10
N GLY A 270 -9.42 15.14 31.48
CA GLY A 270 -9.01 14.07 32.40
C GLY A 270 -9.14 12.65 31.84
N ASP A 271 -9.53 12.48 30.57
CA ASP A 271 -9.52 11.20 29.88
C ASP A 271 -8.11 10.90 29.36
N TYR A 272 -7.42 9.94 29.98
CA TYR A 272 -6.06 9.57 29.60
C TYR A 272 -5.89 9.20 28.12
N ARG A 273 -6.98 8.82 27.43
CA ARG A 273 -6.99 8.50 26.00
C ARG A 273 -6.77 9.74 25.13
N HIS A 274 -7.03 10.93 25.68
CA HIS A 274 -6.86 12.23 25.04
C HIS A 274 -5.59 12.95 25.50
N ASN A 275 -4.71 12.28 26.26
CA ASN A 275 -3.42 12.85 26.67
C ASN A 275 -2.65 13.42 25.47
N LYS A 276 -1.76 14.37 25.70
CA LYS A 276 -0.93 14.96 24.65
C LYS A 276 0.47 14.37 24.73
N TYR A 277 1.14 14.33 23.58
CA TYR A 277 2.57 14.07 23.52
C TYR A 277 3.32 15.40 23.37
N SER A 278 4.19 15.72 24.32
CA SER A 278 4.92 17.00 24.36
C SER A 278 6.02 17.09 23.30
N GLY A 279 6.54 15.94 22.87
CA GLY A 279 7.66 15.84 21.95
C GLY A 279 7.32 16.18 20.51
N THR A 280 8.35 16.59 19.77
CA THR A 280 8.29 16.80 18.31
C THR A 280 8.86 15.64 17.51
N THR A 281 9.55 14.70 18.18
CA THR A 281 10.08 13.48 17.58
C THR A 281 9.55 12.28 18.36
N LEU A 282 8.90 11.37 17.65
CA LEU A 282 8.46 10.09 18.18
C LEU A 282 9.51 9.04 17.81
N SER A 283 10.34 8.65 18.79
CA SER A 283 11.33 7.58 18.61
C SER A 283 10.84 6.31 19.28
N ILE A 284 10.56 5.27 18.48
CA ILE A 284 10.26 3.95 19.01
C ILE A 284 11.59 3.33 19.50
N PRO A 285 11.69 2.90 20.78
CA PRO A 285 12.97 2.50 21.36
C PRO A 285 13.55 1.23 20.73
N GLU A 286 14.87 1.13 20.61
CA GLU A 286 15.52 -0.12 20.15
C GLU A 286 15.35 -1.27 21.15
N THR A 287 15.26 -0.93 22.43
CA THR A 287 15.09 -1.88 23.53
C THR A 287 14.14 -1.37 24.60
N LEU A 288 13.38 -2.28 25.21
CA LEU A 288 12.55 -2.05 26.40
C LEU A 288 12.87 -3.13 27.43
N GLY A 289 13.23 -2.76 28.64
CA GLY A 289 13.66 -3.67 29.70
C GLY A 289 14.88 -4.50 29.34
N GLY A 290 15.74 -3.99 28.45
CA GLY A 290 16.87 -4.71 27.86
C GLY A 290 16.52 -5.66 26.70
N ALA A 291 15.23 -5.92 26.47
CA ALA A 291 14.76 -6.75 25.36
C ALA A 291 14.70 -5.95 24.05
N LYS A 292 15.03 -6.56 22.91
CA LYS A 292 14.97 -5.89 21.60
C LYS A 292 13.54 -5.70 21.13
N VAL A 293 13.17 -4.49 20.74
CA VAL A 293 11.85 -4.23 20.16
C VAL A 293 11.82 -4.71 18.71
N VAL A 294 11.14 -5.84 18.48
CA VAL A 294 11.19 -6.56 17.18
C VAL A 294 9.93 -6.42 16.36
N GLN A 295 8.80 -6.13 17.00
CA GLN A 295 7.51 -5.94 16.34
C GLN A 295 6.56 -5.21 17.27
N GLY A 296 5.35 -4.96 16.78
CA GLY A 296 4.31 -4.28 17.52
C GLY A 296 3.60 -3.31 16.60
N THR A 297 2.41 -2.92 17.00
CA THR A 297 1.73 -1.82 16.35
C THR A 297 1.05 -1.03 17.45
N PRO A 298 1.79 -0.10 18.08
CA PRO A 298 1.33 0.51 19.31
C PRO A 298 -0.01 1.21 19.09
N GLU A 299 -0.93 0.99 20.03
CA GLU A 299 -2.03 1.90 20.26
C GLU A 299 -1.45 3.20 20.83
N TYR A 300 -1.65 4.32 20.13
CA TYR A 300 -1.22 5.62 20.61
C TYR A 300 -2.35 6.23 21.45
N TRP A 301 -2.16 6.25 22.76
CA TRP A 301 -3.06 6.91 23.71
C TRP A 301 -2.64 8.37 23.89
N PHE A 302 -2.67 9.09 22.77
CA PHE A 302 -2.55 10.54 22.77
C PHE A 302 -3.30 11.16 21.58
N SER A 303 -3.67 12.44 21.72
CA SER A 303 -4.42 13.19 20.71
C SER A 303 -3.70 13.25 19.35
N GLY A 304 -4.48 13.16 18.28
CA GLY A 304 -4.01 13.40 16.90
C GLY A 304 -3.56 14.83 16.65
N ASP A 305 -3.99 15.80 17.46
CA ASP A 305 -3.43 17.17 17.44
C ASP A 305 -2.13 17.23 18.27
N ASN A 306 -1.09 16.59 17.72
CA ASN A 306 0.23 16.52 18.32
C ASN A 306 1.26 17.38 17.57
N ASN A 307 2.40 17.60 18.22
CA ASN A 307 3.51 18.38 17.67
C ASN A 307 4.55 17.52 16.92
N ILE A 308 4.23 16.27 16.60
CA ILE A 308 5.19 15.32 16.06
C ILE A 308 5.50 15.67 14.61
N GLU A 309 6.74 16.10 14.38
CA GLU A 309 7.27 16.41 13.05
C GLU A 309 8.11 15.27 12.48
N LYS A 310 8.55 14.33 13.33
CA LYS A 310 9.45 13.24 12.95
C LYS A 310 9.09 11.94 13.66
N ILE A 311 9.12 10.82 12.93
CA ILE A 311 9.02 9.47 13.51
C ILE A 311 10.26 8.65 13.16
N GLU A 312 10.81 7.96 14.15
CA GLU A 312 11.97 7.08 13.99
C GLU A 312 11.64 5.65 14.42
N PHE A 313 11.66 4.74 13.45
CA PHE A 313 11.51 3.32 13.68
C PHE A 313 12.88 2.64 13.88
N PRO A 314 13.02 1.77 14.89
CA PRO A 314 14.29 1.20 15.27
C PRO A 314 14.69 0.05 14.35
N ARG A 315 15.94 -0.40 14.51
CA ARG A 315 16.58 -1.38 13.63
C ARG A 315 15.88 -2.73 13.53
N TYR A 316 15.24 -3.18 14.60
CA TYR A 316 14.71 -4.54 14.69
C TYR A 316 13.21 -4.64 14.42
N TYR A 317 12.55 -3.50 14.29
CA TYR A 317 11.10 -3.39 14.31
C TYR A 317 10.48 -3.59 12.92
N SER A 318 9.54 -4.52 12.84
CA SER A 318 8.67 -4.75 11.69
C SER A 318 7.25 -4.29 12.01
N GLU A 319 6.80 -3.24 11.32
CA GLU A 319 5.43 -2.73 11.34
C GLU A 319 5.02 -2.39 9.90
N GLY A 320 3.74 -2.56 9.60
CA GLY A 320 3.14 -2.05 8.37
C GLY A 320 2.81 -0.56 8.46
N PHE A 321 3.02 0.17 7.36
CA PHE A 321 2.58 1.57 7.26
C PHE A 321 1.13 1.60 6.81
N SER A 322 0.19 1.63 7.77
CA SER A 322 -1.24 1.80 7.50
C SER A 322 -1.69 3.26 7.70
N TYR A 323 -3.00 3.52 7.57
CA TYR A 323 -3.69 4.79 7.88
C TYR A 323 -3.32 5.43 9.24
N ARG A 324 -2.70 4.68 10.16
CA ARG A 324 -2.31 5.13 11.50
C ARG A 324 -1.43 6.37 11.51
N TYR A 325 -0.59 6.54 10.49
CA TYR A 325 0.33 7.68 10.39
C TYR A 325 -0.17 8.77 9.43
N SER A 326 -1.46 8.76 9.05
CA SER A 326 -2.04 9.76 8.14
C SER A 326 -2.03 11.16 8.74
N GLY A 327 -2.28 12.17 7.90
CA GLY A 327 -2.39 13.56 8.34
C GLY A 327 -3.47 13.81 9.38
N LYS A 328 -4.47 12.93 9.51
CA LYS A 328 -5.49 13.02 10.58
C LYS A 328 -4.89 12.81 11.98
N TYR A 329 -3.98 11.85 12.11
CA TYR A 329 -3.38 11.48 13.40
C TYR A 329 -2.01 12.13 13.61
N PHE A 330 -1.31 12.48 12.53
CA PHE A 330 0.01 13.09 12.56
C PHE A 330 0.08 14.30 11.60
N PRO A 331 -0.68 15.37 11.87
CA PRO A 331 -0.85 16.51 10.96
C PRO A 331 0.43 17.31 10.72
N LYS A 332 1.41 17.21 11.62
CA LYS A 332 2.67 17.95 11.54
C LYS A 332 3.85 17.10 11.08
N LEU A 333 3.63 15.81 10.79
CA LEU A 333 4.69 14.87 10.41
C LEU A 333 5.32 15.25 9.08
N LYS A 334 6.64 15.44 9.07
CA LYS A 334 7.45 15.84 7.90
C LYS A 334 8.51 14.82 7.54
N GLU A 335 9.01 14.08 8.53
CA GLU A 335 10.15 13.17 8.35
C GLU A 335 9.88 11.80 8.97
N ILE A 336 10.25 10.75 8.25
CA ILE A 336 10.16 9.38 8.72
C ILE A 336 11.52 8.72 8.50
N ILE A 337 12.04 8.08 9.55
CA ILE A 337 13.27 7.30 9.49
C ILE A 337 12.94 5.85 9.79
N ILE A 338 13.36 4.96 8.89
CA ILE A 338 13.27 3.51 9.10
C ILE A 338 14.69 2.97 9.21
N ASN A 339 15.12 2.66 10.43
CA ASN A 339 16.47 2.14 10.69
C ASN A 339 16.56 0.63 10.49
N ASN A 340 15.45 -0.05 10.20
CA ASN A 340 15.42 -1.48 9.95
C ASN A 340 15.91 -1.82 8.53
N PRO A 341 17.10 -2.44 8.36
CA PRO A 341 17.66 -2.76 7.05
C PRO A 341 16.93 -3.89 6.33
N ASP A 342 16.10 -4.65 7.05
CA ASP A 342 15.28 -5.74 6.53
C ASP A 342 13.84 -5.29 6.27
N SER A 343 13.52 -4.01 6.48
CA SER A 343 12.20 -3.46 6.18
C SER A 343 11.92 -3.53 4.67
N GLU A 344 10.68 -3.86 4.32
CA GLU A 344 10.18 -3.77 2.95
C GLU A 344 9.91 -2.32 2.50
N TYR A 345 9.81 -1.42 3.48
CA TYR A 345 9.54 -0.01 3.27
C TYR A 345 10.82 0.78 2.99
N VAL A 346 10.72 1.75 2.10
CA VAL A 346 11.81 2.64 1.72
C VAL A 346 11.30 4.07 1.76
N VAL A 347 12.00 4.92 2.50
CA VAL A 347 11.74 6.36 2.51
C VAL A 347 12.52 7.04 1.38
N LYS A 348 11.84 7.83 0.55
CA LYS A 348 12.45 8.70 -0.45
C LYS A 348 11.78 10.05 -0.37
N ASP A 349 12.57 11.11 -0.23
CA ASP A 349 12.07 12.48 -0.11
C ASP A 349 10.97 12.60 0.96
N ASN A 350 11.18 11.93 2.09
CA ASN A 350 10.26 11.80 3.24
C ASN A 350 8.92 11.09 2.97
N VAL A 351 8.72 10.53 1.78
CA VAL A 351 7.54 9.70 1.44
C VAL A 351 7.91 8.23 1.59
N VAL A 352 7.00 7.44 2.17
CA VAL A 352 7.20 6.00 2.40
C VAL A 352 6.64 5.20 1.25
N PHE A 353 7.46 4.28 0.73
CA PHE A 353 7.07 3.36 -0.33
C PHE A 353 7.31 1.91 0.05
N ALA A 354 6.47 0.99 -0.40
CA ALA A 354 6.67 -0.46 -0.29
C ALA A 354 6.81 -1.11 -1.68
N GLU A 355 6.96 -2.45 -1.71
CA GLU A 355 7.02 -3.26 -2.92
C GLU A 355 8.06 -2.74 -3.95
N ASN A 356 9.25 -2.40 -3.47
CA ASN A 356 10.32 -1.82 -4.30
C ASN A 356 10.00 -0.45 -4.93
N GLY A 357 9.00 0.28 -4.41
CA GLY A 357 8.56 1.58 -4.92
C GLY A 357 7.30 1.54 -5.77
N GLU A 358 6.62 0.39 -5.86
CA GLU A 358 5.36 0.28 -6.61
C GLU A 358 4.16 0.77 -5.80
N VAL A 359 4.25 0.83 -4.47
CA VAL A 359 3.18 1.32 -3.59
C VAL A 359 3.67 2.55 -2.83
N LEU A 360 2.92 3.65 -2.90
CA LEU A 360 3.08 4.80 -2.00
C LEU A 360 2.23 4.52 -0.76
N CYS A 361 2.88 4.20 0.35
CA CYS A 361 2.22 3.81 1.60
C CYS A 361 1.85 5.01 2.47
N LEU A 362 2.67 6.06 2.44
CA LEU A 362 2.43 7.26 3.25
C LEU A 362 3.06 8.50 2.64
N TYR A 363 2.22 9.52 2.42
CA TYR A 363 2.60 10.90 2.24
C TYR A 363 2.33 11.67 3.55
N PRO A 364 3.37 12.12 4.28
CA PRO A 364 3.15 12.74 5.58
C PRO A 364 2.25 13.98 5.56
N GLY A 365 1.40 14.13 6.57
CA GLY A 365 0.44 15.24 6.67
C GLY A 365 1.07 16.63 6.82
N GLY A 366 2.27 16.69 7.39
CA GLY A 366 3.04 17.92 7.59
C GLY A 366 3.92 18.32 6.40
N LEU A 367 3.96 17.54 5.31
CA LEU A 367 4.61 18.00 4.08
C LEU A 367 3.78 19.10 3.43
N GLN A 368 4.38 20.29 3.31
CA GLN A 368 3.70 21.52 2.90
C GLN A 368 3.77 21.81 1.40
N ASN A 369 4.01 20.79 0.59
CA ASN A 369 4.08 20.98 -0.85
C ASN A 369 2.70 21.32 -1.40
N ALA A 370 2.59 22.42 -2.16
CA ALA A 370 1.36 22.75 -2.89
C ALA A 370 1.07 21.77 -4.02
N SER A 371 2.10 21.13 -4.57
CA SER A 371 1.95 20.12 -5.63
C SER A 371 2.86 18.91 -5.41
N TYR A 372 2.39 17.75 -5.85
CA TYR A 372 3.17 16.52 -5.84
C TYR A 372 2.94 15.68 -7.10
N SER A 373 4.04 15.31 -7.75
CA SER A 373 4.01 14.35 -8.86
C SER A 373 4.46 13.00 -8.36
N ILE A 374 3.53 12.04 -8.36
CA ILE A 374 3.77 10.69 -7.90
C ILE A 374 4.80 10.03 -8.85
N PRO A 375 5.89 9.43 -8.33
CA PRO A 375 6.96 8.91 -9.18
C PRO A 375 6.52 7.81 -10.15
N GLU A 376 7.07 7.82 -11.36
CA GLU A 376 6.90 6.73 -12.33
C GLU A 376 7.40 5.39 -11.74
N GLY A 377 6.62 4.33 -11.97
CA GLY A 377 6.79 3.02 -11.36
C GLY A 377 5.80 2.76 -10.22
N VAL A 378 5.22 3.80 -9.61
CA VAL A 378 4.15 3.66 -8.63
C VAL A 378 2.87 3.19 -9.33
N LYS A 379 2.28 2.13 -8.80
CA LYS A 379 1.04 1.50 -9.27
C LYS A 379 -0.13 1.77 -8.33
N GLU A 380 0.15 2.03 -7.06
CA GLU A 380 -0.85 2.12 -6.00
C GLU A 380 -0.50 3.24 -5.02
N VAL A 381 -1.53 3.91 -4.50
CA VAL A 381 -1.40 5.05 -3.57
C VAL A 381 -2.40 4.82 -2.45
N ASP A 382 -1.89 4.61 -1.23
CA ASP A 382 -2.70 4.34 -0.05
C ASP A 382 -2.70 5.56 0.89
N GLY A 383 -1.66 5.76 1.70
CA GLY A 383 -1.66 6.82 2.73
C GLY A 383 -1.35 8.24 2.27
N ILE A 384 -2.01 8.78 1.23
CA ILE A 384 -1.87 10.20 0.83
C ILE A 384 -2.94 11.13 1.45
N TYR A 385 -3.99 10.56 2.03
CA TYR A 385 -5.15 11.31 2.55
C TYR A 385 -4.79 12.27 3.70
N ASP A 386 -5.70 13.20 3.99
CA ASP A 386 -5.64 14.17 5.10
C ASP A 386 -4.49 15.20 5.03
N ASN A 387 -3.62 15.17 4.02
CA ASN A 387 -2.68 16.25 3.80
C ASN A 387 -3.42 17.54 3.40
N ILE A 388 -3.26 18.58 4.22
CA ILE A 388 -3.98 19.85 4.06
C ILE A 388 -3.26 20.86 3.14
N TYR A 389 -2.10 20.52 2.57
CA TYR A 389 -1.29 21.46 1.80
C TYR A 389 -1.33 21.20 0.30
N LEU A 390 -1.56 19.95 -0.11
CA LEU A 390 -1.64 19.58 -1.52
C LEU A 390 -2.85 20.23 -2.20
N GLU A 391 -2.56 21.06 -3.20
CA GLU A 391 -3.51 21.67 -4.11
C GLU A 391 -3.53 20.98 -5.48
N GLU A 392 -2.41 20.35 -5.88
CA GLU A 392 -2.28 19.65 -7.16
C GLU A 392 -1.61 18.27 -6.98
N LEU A 393 -2.20 17.23 -7.57
CA LEU A 393 -1.65 15.88 -7.57
C LEU A 393 -1.53 15.34 -8.99
N THR A 394 -0.37 14.78 -9.34
CA THR A 394 -0.14 14.15 -10.66
C THR A 394 0.14 12.66 -10.54
N TYR A 395 -0.68 11.82 -11.18
CA TYR A 395 -0.51 10.37 -11.27
C TYR A 395 0.33 9.94 -12.49
N PRO A 396 1.25 8.97 -12.34
CA PRO A 396 2.13 8.50 -13.40
C PRO A 396 1.42 7.58 -14.40
N LYS A 397 2.13 7.19 -15.46
CA LYS A 397 1.63 6.22 -16.44
C LYS A 397 1.42 4.84 -15.80
N SER A 398 2.28 4.48 -14.85
CA SER A 398 2.24 3.20 -14.15
C SER A 398 1.09 3.05 -13.15
N PHE A 399 0.36 4.13 -12.82
CA PHE A 399 -0.68 4.08 -11.80
C PHE A 399 -1.86 3.22 -12.26
N ILE A 400 -2.24 2.25 -11.43
CA ILE A 400 -3.35 1.31 -11.63
C ILE A 400 -4.46 1.62 -10.63
N GLY A 401 -4.11 1.84 -9.36
CA GLY A 401 -5.05 2.02 -8.27
C GLY A 401 -5.19 0.80 -7.36
N TYR A 402 -5.50 1.03 -6.09
CA TYR A 402 -5.64 -0.01 -5.05
C TYR A 402 -6.78 -0.98 -5.40
N ALA A 403 -7.96 -0.46 -5.75
CA ALA A 403 -9.14 -1.25 -6.09
C ALA A 403 -8.95 -2.08 -7.36
N LEU A 404 -8.55 -1.44 -8.46
CA LEU A 404 -8.35 -2.12 -9.75
C LEU A 404 -7.30 -3.23 -9.67
N ARG A 405 -6.23 -3.03 -8.89
CA ARG A 405 -5.19 -4.04 -8.69
C ARG A 405 -5.70 -5.28 -7.97
N ARG A 406 -6.76 -5.16 -7.17
CA ARG A 406 -7.40 -6.24 -6.40
C ARG A 406 -8.66 -6.78 -7.06
N GLY A 407 -8.96 -6.37 -8.30
CA GLY A 407 -10.14 -6.81 -9.04
C GLY A 407 -11.45 -6.17 -8.55
N TRP A 408 -11.36 -5.08 -7.78
CA TRP A 408 -12.53 -4.29 -7.40
C TRP A 408 -12.83 -3.23 -8.47
N PRO A 409 -14.11 -2.86 -8.65
CA PRO A 409 -14.53 -2.12 -9.83
C PRO A 409 -14.00 -0.70 -9.89
N MET A 410 -13.84 -0.01 -8.74
CA MET A 410 -13.33 1.37 -8.71
C MET A 410 -12.88 1.82 -7.32
N GLU A 411 -12.14 2.92 -7.31
CA GLU A 411 -11.74 3.73 -6.16
C GLU A 411 -11.77 5.23 -6.53
N ASN A 412 -11.42 6.09 -5.58
CA ASN A 412 -11.55 7.55 -5.72
C ASN A 412 -10.21 8.25 -5.42
N PRO A 413 -9.25 8.19 -6.34
CA PRO A 413 -7.91 8.74 -6.12
C PRO A 413 -7.96 10.25 -5.86
N GLY A 414 -7.45 10.67 -4.70
CA GLY A 414 -7.36 12.07 -4.30
C GLY A 414 -8.58 12.62 -3.54
N ALA A 415 -9.66 11.85 -3.36
CA ALA A 415 -10.88 12.33 -2.68
C ALA A 415 -10.67 12.71 -1.20
N GLY A 416 -9.67 12.11 -0.53
CA GLY A 416 -9.33 12.42 0.87
C GLY A 416 -8.40 13.64 1.06
N LEU A 417 -8.13 14.42 0.01
CA LEU A 417 -7.28 15.62 0.09
C LEU A 417 -8.14 16.89 0.21
N PRO A 418 -8.22 17.54 1.40
CA PRO A 418 -9.18 18.61 1.67
C PRO A 418 -8.96 19.89 0.87
N ASN A 419 -7.72 20.18 0.45
CA ASN A 419 -7.36 21.40 -0.28
C ASN A 419 -7.06 21.19 -1.77
N LEU A 420 -7.33 20.00 -2.29
CA LEU A 420 -7.04 19.64 -3.67
C LEU A 420 -7.91 20.44 -4.65
N LYS A 421 -7.26 21.09 -5.61
CA LYS A 421 -7.86 21.89 -6.69
C LYS A 421 -7.81 21.17 -8.04
N THR A 422 -6.79 20.35 -8.26
CA THR A 422 -6.52 19.74 -9.57
C THR A 422 -5.88 18.37 -9.43
N ILE A 423 -6.39 17.40 -10.19
CA ILE A 423 -5.78 16.09 -10.38
C ILE A 423 -5.33 15.98 -11.83
N ASN A 424 -4.07 15.60 -12.04
CA ASN A 424 -3.47 15.36 -13.34
C ASN A 424 -3.12 13.88 -13.48
N VAL A 425 -3.19 13.36 -14.70
CA VAL A 425 -2.79 11.98 -15.03
C VAL A 425 -1.91 12.02 -16.27
N ALA A 426 -0.83 11.23 -16.27
CA ALA A 426 -0.02 11.06 -17.47
C ALA A 426 -0.86 10.54 -18.65
N SER A 427 -0.71 11.15 -19.82
CA SER A 427 -1.57 10.91 -21.00
C SER A 427 -1.60 9.46 -21.49
N GLU A 428 -0.54 8.69 -21.21
CA GLU A 428 -0.41 7.28 -21.59
C GLU A 428 -0.93 6.30 -20.52
N ASN A 429 -1.56 6.79 -19.44
CA ASN A 429 -2.14 5.92 -18.42
C ASN A 429 -3.35 5.15 -19.02
N PRO A 430 -3.35 3.80 -18.95
CA PRO A 430 -4.39 2.99 -19.58
C PRO A 430 -5.67 2.84 -18.74
N TYR A 431 -5.64 3.22 -17.46
CA TYR A 431 -6.76 3.05 -16.53
C TYR A 431 -7.41 4.38 -16.15
N TRP A 432 -6.67 5.47 -16.22
CA TRP A 432 -7.12 6.77 -15.72
C TRP A 432 -6.88 7.88 -16.73
N VAL A 433 -7.68 8.93 -16.64
CA VAL A 433 -7.51 10.16 -17.41
C VAL A 433 -7.94 11.36 -16.56
N SER A 434 -7.23 12.48 -16.71
CA SER A 434 -7.68 13.76 -16.19
C SER A 434 -8.28 14.59 -17.34
N LYS A 435 -9.45 15.17 -17.10
CA LYS A 435 -10.04 16.21 -17.95
C LYS A 435 -10.24 17.46 -17.10
N ASP A 436 -9.60 18.55 -17.47
CA ASP A 436 -9.70 19.85 -16.78
C ASP A 436 -9.51 19.76 -15.25
N GLY A 437 -8.58 18.90 -14.81
CA GLY A 437 -8.25 18.71 -13.40
C GLY A 437 -9.20 17.77 -12.64
N VAL A 438 -10.14 17.11 -13.32
CA VAL A 438 -11.07 16.13 -12.77
C VAL A 438 -10.62 14.73 -13.16
N MET A 439 -10.67 13.79 -12.22
CA MET A 439 -10.18 12.42 -12.38
C MET A 439 -11.29 11.49 -12.88
N TYR A 440 -10.98 10.71 -13.91
CA TYR A 440 -11.88 9.69 -14.48
C TYR A 440 -11.17 8.34 -14.60
N GLN A 441 -11.89 7.26 -14.29
CA GLN A 441 -11.49 5.90 -14.65
C GLN A 441 -11.94 5.63 -16.10
N ARG A 442 -11.09 4.93 -16.86
CA ARG A 442 -11.41 4.44 -18.20
C ARG A 442 -12.18 3.13 -18.09
N GLU A 443 -13.23 3.01 -18.89
CA GLU A 443 -14.03 1.80 -19.03
C GLU A 443 -13.95 1.27 -20.47
N GLU A 444 -14.67 0.17 -20.71
CA GLU A 444 -14.83 -0.40 -22.05
C GLU A 444 -15.57 0.58 -22.99
N ASP A 445 -15.47 0.35 -24.31
CA ASP A 445 -16.15 1.15 -25.33
C ASP A 445 -15.88 2.67 -25.27
N ASN A 446 -14.71 3.07 -24.75
CA ASN A 446 -14.32 4.47 -24.52
C ASN A 446 -15.23 5.22 -23.55
N LYS A 447 -15.97 4.51 -22.69
CA LYS A 447 -16.72 5.11 -21.59
C LYS A 447 -15.79 5.47 -20.43
N LEU A 448 -16.31 6.33 -19.56
CA LEU A 448 -15.60 6.84 -18.39
C LEU A 448 -16.49 6.75 -17.16
N ALA A 449 -15.86 6.49 -16.02
CA ALA A 449 -16.46 6.76 -14.73
C ALA A 449 -15.82 7.99 -14.09
N LEU A 450 -16.65 8.92 -13.60
CA LEU A 450 -16.18 10.11 -12.92
C LEU A 450 -15.78 9.74 -11.50
N ALA A 451 -14.49 9.66 -11.23
CA ALA A 451 -13.97 9.16 -9.96
C ALA A 451 -13.85 10.25 -8.90
N THR A 452 -13.32 11.43 -9.25
CA THR A 452 -13.09 12.50 -8.26
C THR A 452 -13.12 13.89 -8.89
N TYR A 453 -14.06 14.72 -8.43
CA TYR A 453 -14.07 16.16 -8.60
C TYR A 453 -13.41 16.83 -7.37
N PRO A 454 -12.29 17.57 -7.53
CA PRO A 454 -11.54 18.07 -6.38
C PRO A 454 -12.33 19.03 -5.47
N ARG A 455 -12.16 18.91 -4.15
CA ARG A 455 -12.89 19.69 -3.13
C ARG A 455 -12.73 21.21 -3.23
N LYS A 456 -11.58 21.68 -3.72
CA LYS A 456 -11.26 23.10 -3.92
C LYS A 456 -11.22 23.50 -5.39
N LYS A 457 -11.70 22.68 -6.31
CA LYS A 457 -11.97 23.13 -7.67
C LYS A 457 -13.13 24.14 -7.62
N THR A 458 -12.90 25.32 -8.19
CA THR A 458 -13.74 26.52 -7.99
C THR A 458 -14.76 26.77 -9.11
N ASP A 459 -14.89 25.87 -10.09
CA ASP A 459 -15.84 26.08 -11.18
C ASP A 459 -17.27 26.04 -10.63
N LEU A 460 -18.06 27.07 -10.95
CA LEU A 460 -19.45 27.16 -10.50
C LEU A 460 -20.38 26.20 -11.25
N SER A 461 -19.93 25.67 -12.38
CA SER A 461 -20.70 24.76 -13.24
C SER A 461 -19.81 23.66 -13.79
N PHE A 462 -20.36 22.45 -13.88
CA PHE A 462 -19.67 21.30 -14.43
C PHE A 462 -20.62 20.43 -15.26
N SER A 463 -20.16 19.98 -16.43
CA SER A 463 -20.94 19.11 -17.32
C SER A 463 -20.41 17.67 -17.29
N VAL A 464 -21.30 16.75 -16.93
CA VAL A 464 -21.11 15.32 -17.08
C VAL A 464 -21.43 14.94 -18.52
N GLY A 465 -20.39 14.56 -19.28
CA GLY A 465 -20.49 14.26 -20.71
C GLY A 465 -21.21 12.95 -21.02
N GLU A 466 -21.61 12.77 -22.28
CA GLU A 466 -22.27 11.55 -22.79
C GLU A 466 -21.39 10.29 -22.72
N ASP A 467 -20.07 10.48 -22.62
CA ASP A 467 -19.09 9.43 -22.44
C ASP A 467 -18.99 8.95 -20.98
N VAL A 468 -19.64 9.63 -20.03
CA VAL A 468 -19.65 9.23 -18.62
C VAL A 468 -20.81 8.25 -18.36
N SER A 469 -20.47 7.00 -18.14
CA SER A 469 -21.39 5.89 -17.82
C SER A 469 -21.72 5.82 -16.33
N TRP A 470 -20.80 6.22 -15.45
CA TRP A 470 -20.96 6.00 -14.01
C TRP A 470 -20.33 7.11 -13.14
N ILE A 471 -21.01 7.45 -12.05
CA ILE A 471 -20.46 8.22 -10.92
C ILE A 471 -20.61 7.34 -9.66
N PRO A 472 -19.52 6.92 -9.01
CA PRO A 472 -19.56 5.97 -7.90
C PRO A 472 -20.05 6.62 -6.62
N SER A 473 -20.39 5.77 -5.65
CA SER A 473 -20.83 6.24 -4.34
C SER A 473 -19.74 7.02 -3.59
N GLY A 474 -20.16 7.99 -2.80
CA GLY A 474 -19.40 8.56 -1.69
C GLY A 474 -18.32 9.60 -2.00
N THR A 475 -17.98 9.92 -3.27
CA THR A 475 -16.82 10.81 -3.53
C THR A 475 -16.74 11.50 -4.89
N GLY A 476 -17.65 11.24 -5.84
CA GLY A 476 -17.62 11.90 -7.16
C GLY A 476 -17.50 13.42 -7.06
N MET A 477 -18.21 14.02 -6.09
CA MET A 477 -18.18 15.46 -5.78
C MET A 477 -18.11 15.79 -4.27
N ASP A 478 -17.66 14.83 -3.46
CA ASP A 478 -17.72 14.90 -1.98
C ASP A 478 -17.12 16.21 -1.44
N ARG A 479 -17.93 16.95 -0.68
CA ARG A 479 -17.59 18.17 0.06
C ARG A 479 -17.02 19.31 -0.79
N ASN A 480 -17.21 19.29 -2.10
CA ASN A 480 -16.89 20.47 -2.91
C ASN A 480 -17.78 21.65 -2.48
N SER A 481 -17.16 22.80 -2.19
CA SER A 481 -17.85 23.97 -1.63
C SER A 481 -18.00 25.13 -2.62
N PHE A 482 -17.91 24.86 -3.92
CA PHE A 482 -17.95 25.89 -4.97
C PHE A 482 -18.88 25.54 -6.13
N LEU A 483 -19.02 24.26 -6.45
CA LEU A 483 -19.83 23.79 -7.57
C LEU A 483 -21.31 23.97 -7.25
N GLU A 484 -21.96 24.90 -7.96
CA GLU A 484 -23.38 25.21 -7.77
C GLU A 484 -24.27 24.50 -8.79
N ASN A 485 -23.74 24.24 -9.99
CA ASN A 485 -24.51 23.73 -11.14
C ASN A 485 -23.88 22.46 -11.69
N ILE A 486 -24.67 21.38 -11.78
CA ILE A 486 -24.27 20.16 -12.48
C ILE A 486 -25.17 19.93 -13.69
N VAL A 487 -24.58 19.64 -14.84
CA VAL A 487 -25.30 19.41 -16.10
C VAL A 487 -25.04 18.00 -16.60
N PHE A 488 -26.06 17.16 -16.67
CA PHE A 488 -26.00 15.85 -17.30
C PHE A 488 -26.32 15.96 -18.78
N LYS A 489 -25.44 15.43 -19.63
CA LYS A 489 -25.61 15.38 -21.08
C LYS A 489 -26.17 14.04 -21.57
N SER A 490 -26.45 13.08 -20.67
CA SER A 490 -27.01 11.78 -21.03
C SER A 490 -27.88 11.22 -19.90
N GLY A 491 -29.01 10.61 -20.28
CA GLY A 491 -29.88 9.84 -19.39
C GLY A 491 -29.35 8.44 -19.05
N LYS A 492 -28.16 8.08 -19.54
CA LYS A 492 -27.54 6.74 -19.36
C LYS A 492 -26.51 6.70 -18.22
N THR A 493 -26.18 7.82 -17.58
CA THR A 493 -25.19 7.86 -16.49
C THR A 493 -25.76 7.28 -15.20
N THR A 494 -25.21 6.17 -14.71
CA THR A 494 -25.52 5.60 -13.40
C THR A 494 -24.91 6.44 -12.27
N ILE A 495 -25.69 6.69 -11.21
CA ILE A 495 -25.26 7.50 -10.06
C ILE A 495 -25.34 6.67 -8.77
N GLY A 496 -24.20 6.53 -8.09
CA GLY A 496 -24.09 5.91 -6.77
C GLY A 496 -24.66 6.77 -5.64
N VAL A 497 -24.75 6.17 -4.46
CA VAL A 497 -25.21 6.84 -3.24
C VAL A 497 -24.22 7.95 -2.86
N GLU A 498 -24.70 9.15 -2.50
CA GLU A 498 -23.88 10.35 -2.17
C GLU A 498 -22.92 10.82 -3.27
N ALA A 499 -23.08 10.36 -4.50
CA ALA A 499 -22.20 10.74 -5.61
C ALA A 499 -22.20 12.27 -5.85
N LEU A 500 -23.31 12.95 -5.53
CA LEU A 500 -23.53 14.38 -5.68
C LEU A 500 -23.50 15.12 -4.32
N ASN A 501 -22.80 14.58 -3.32
CA ASN A 501 -22.68 15.18 -1.98
C ASN A 501 -21.70 16.38 -1.97
N GLY A 502 -22.05 17.44 -2.70
CA GLY A 502 -21.33 18.72 -2.70
C GLY A 502 -21.99 19.72 -1.74
N ASN A 503 -21.19 20.46 -0.98
CA ASN A 503 -21.66 21.45 0.02
C ASN A 503 -22.39 22.65 -0.61
N SER A 504 -22.32 22.85 -1.92
CA SER A 504 -22.81 24.06 -2.58
C SER A 504 -23.66 23.80 -3.82
N ILE A 505 -23.98 22.54 -4.12
CA ILE A 505 -24.82 22.21 -5.27
C ILE A 505 -26.21 22.81 -5.03
N LYS A 506 -26.70 23.54 -6.03
CA LYS A 506 -28.01 24.21 -6.01
C LYS A 506 -28.87 23.75 -7.16
N ASN A 507 -28.28 23.54 -8.33
CA ASN A 507 -29.01 23.33 -9.57
C ASN A 507 -28.50 22.07 -10.29
N VAL A 508 -29.44 21.19 -10.65
CA VAL A 508 -29.19 19.99 -11.45
C VAL A 508 -29.90 20.15 -12.79
N TYR A 509 -29.16 20.08 -13.88
CA TYR A 509 -29.69 20.19 -15.23
C TYR A 509 -29.65 18.84 -15.93
N LEU A 510 -30.79 18.37 -16.41
CA LEU A 510 -30.89 17.26 -17.36
C LEU A 510 -30.99 17.87 -18.76
N ASP A 511 -29.87 17.91 -19.48
CA ASP A 511 -29.75 18.52 -20.80
C ASP A 511 -29.49 17.46 -21.87
N PHE A 512 -30.50 16.63 -22.11
CA PHE A 512 -30.53 15.59 -23.13
C PHE A 512 -31.97 15.30 -23.53
N GLU A 513 -32.16 14.76 -24.74
CA GLU A 513 -33.45 14.23 -25.18
C GLU A 513 -33.53 12.74 -24.85
N ASP A 514 -34.73 12.24 -24.53
CA ASP A 514 -34.91 10.81 -24.34
C ASP A 514 -34.75 10.07 -25.67
N GLU A 515 -33.75 9.19 -25.72
CA GLU A 515 -33.72 8.13 -26.71
C GLU A 515 -34.61 6.99 -26.20
N ASP A 516 -35.31 6.30 -27.11
CA ASP A 516 -36.26 5.22 -26.84
C ASP A 516 -35.53 3.93 -26.35
N THR A 517 -34.88 3.98 -25.19
CA THR A 517 -33.82 3.01 -24.80
C THR A 517 -34.04 2.24 -23.49
N GLY A 518 -35.28 1.92 -23.09
CA GLY A 518 -35.54 1.04 -21.94
C GLY A 518 -35.21 1.66 -20.57
N ASP A 519 -34.76 0.83 -19.61
CA ASP A 519 -34.48 1.23 -18.22
C ASP A 519 -33.42 2.35 -18.14
N THR A 520 -33.70 3.37 -17.34
CA THR A 520 -32.85 4.55 -17.24
C THR A 520 -31.64 4.32 -16.37
N GLY A 521 -30.45 4.53 -16.94
CA GLY A 521 -29.21 4.55 -16.16
C GLY A 521 -29.17 5.73 -15.17
N LEU A 522 -29.67 6.90 -15.58
CA LEU A 522 -29.76 8.10 -14.75
C LEU A 522 -31.07 8.11 -13.95
N TYR A 523 -30.95 8.13 -12.63
CA TYR A 523 -32.07 8.26 -11.70
C TYR A 523 -31.66 9.13 -10.50
N LEU A 524 -32.39 10.22 -10.27
CA LEU A 524 -32.17 11.16 -9.18
C LEU A 524 -33.16 10.92 -8.04
N ASP A 525 -32.61 10.59 -6.87
CA ASP A 525 -33.31 10.43 -5.58
C ASP A 525 -32.57 11.23 -4.48
N GLY A 526 -33.15 11.30 -3.29
CA GLY A 526 -32.53 12.00 -2.15
C GLY A 526 -31.16 11.44 -1.74
N PHE A 527 -30.98 10.12 -1.82
CA PHE A 527 -29.74 9.44 -1.45
C PHE A 527 -28.57 9.80 -2.35
N LYS A 528 -28.79 10.37 -3.54
CA LYS A 528 -27.69 10.85 -4.39
C LYS A 528 -26.98 12.07 -3.82
N PHE A 529 -27.65 12.83 -2.94
CA PHE A 529 -27.15 14.08 -2.37
C PHE A 529 -26.61 13.91 -0.94
N ASP A 530 -27.25 13.10 -0.10
CA ASP A 530 -26.83 12.85 1.30
C ASP A 530 -27.33 11.48 1.79
N TYR A 531 -26.52 10.74 2.53
CA TYR A 531 -26.87 9.46 3.15
C TYR A 531 -27.87 9.60 4.30
N TYR A 532 -27.89 10.73 5.00
CA TYR A 532 -28.71 10.91 6.20
C TYR A 532 -30.14 11.37 5.93
N GLY A 533 -30.53 11.53 4.66
CA GLY A 533 -31.93 11.53 4.22
C GLY A 533 -32.86 12.45 5.02
N SER A 534 -32.41 13.64 5.42
CA SER A 534 -33.32 14.61 6.02
C SER A 534 -34.14 15.27 4.90
N GLU A 535 -35.38 14.77 4.71
CA GLU A 535 -36.32 15.21 3.66
C GLU A 535 -36.56 16.74 3.64
N LYS A 536 -36.24 17.43 4.74
CA LYS A 536 -36.44 18.87 4.92
C LYS A 536 -35.34 19.78 4.34
N GLU A 537 -34.17 19.25 3.95
CA GLU A 537 -33.03 20.10 3.57
C GLU A 537 -32.59 20.01 2.09
N HIS A 538 -33.15 19.11 1.28
CA HIS A 538 -32.79 19.02 -0.14
C HIS A 538 -33.46 20.11 -0.99
N SER A 539 -32.89 21.32 -1.00
CA SER A 539 -33.36 22.50 -1.73
C SER A 539 -32.84 22.60 -3.18
N HIS A 540 -32.46 21.49 -3.80
CA HIS A 540 -31.92 21.50 -5.16
C HIS A 540 -33.02 21.82 -6.19
N ASN A 541 -32.75 22.79 -7.08
CA ASN A 541 -33.58 23.04 -8.24
C ASN A 541 -33.22 22.02 -9.33
N ILE A 542 -34.24 21.41 -9.94
CA ILE A 542 -34.05 20.44 -11.01
C ILE A 542 -34.59 21.06 -12.30
N TYR A 543 -33.71 21.25 -13.28
CA TYR A 543 -34.03 21.81 -14.59
C TYR A 543 -33.97 20.72 -15.64
N MET A 544 -35.04 20.55 -16.41
CA MET A 544 -35.12 19.51 -17.44
C MET A 544 -35.37 20.13 -18.81
N ARG A 545 -34.61 19.72 -19.82
CA ARG A 545 -34.86 20.13 -21.21
C ARG A 545 -36.24 19.63 -21.65
N LYS A 546 -36.95 20.42 -22.46
CA LYS A 546 -38.18 19.93 -23.11
C LYS A 546 -37.92 18.65 -23.90
N GLY A 547 -38.68 17.60 -23.60
CA GLY A 547 -38.51 16.27 -24.19
C GLY A 547 -37.80 15.26 -23.30
N THR A 548 -37.22 15.67 -22.16
CA THR A 548 -36.72 14.75 -21.13
C THR A 548 -37.87 14.26 -20.24
N SER A 549 -37.96 12.95 -20.01
CA SER A 549 -39.01 12.28 -19.26
C SER A 549 -38.74 12.28 -17.75
N LEU A 550 -39.83 12.34 -16.97
CA LEU A 550 -39.80 12.29 -15.51
C LEU A 550 -39.32 10.95 -14.94
N LYS A 551 -39.21 9.89 -15.75
CA LYS A 551 -38.65 8.59 -15.32
C LYS A 551 -37.24 8.68 -14.70
N HIS A 552 -36.50 9.75 -14.99
CA HIS A 552 -35.18 10.04 -14.42
C HIS A 552 -35.22 10.63 -13.01
N ILE A 553 -36.40 10.94 -12.47
CA ILE A 553 -36.59 11.68 -11.23
C ILE A 553 -37.53 10.88 -10.31
N ALA A 554 -37.11 10.64 -9.08
CA ALA A 554 -37.96 10.03 -8.05
C ALA A 554 -39.22 10.88 -7.79
N GLU A 555 -40.34 10.23 -7.52
CA GLU A 555 -41.67 10.88 -7.45
C GLU A 555 -41.68 12.08 -6.51
N GLU A 556 -40.99 11.98 -5.38
CA GLU A 556 -40.86 13.02 -4.35
C GLU A 556 -40.10 14.26 -4.82
N LEU A 557 -39.29 14.15 -5.88
CA LEU A 557 -38.53 15.25 -6.47
C LEU A 557 -39.21 15.86 -7.70
N GLN A 558 -40.20 15.19 -8.30
CA GLN A 558 -40.84 15.63 -9.55
C GLN A 558 -41.52 17.00 -9.42
N ALA A 559 -42.07 17.33 -8.24
CA ALA A 559 -42.68 18.64 -7.98
C ALA A 559 -41.67 19.82 -8.04
N LYS A 560 -40.37 19.54 -8.01
CA LYS A 560 -39.29 20.55 -8.08
C LYS A 560 -38.77 20.75 -9.51
N VAL A 561 -39.25 19.98 -10.47
CA VAL A 561 -38.80 20.02 -11.87
C VAL A 561 -39.30 21.28 -12.56
N GLN A 562 -38.38 21.99 -13.21
CA GLN A 562 -38.65 23.14 -14.06
C GLN A 562 -38.18 22.83 -15.49
N TYR A 563 -39.08 22.95 -16.46
CA TYR A 563 -38.71 22.73 -17.86
C TYR A 563 -38.14 24.00 -18.50
N TYR A 564 -37.11 23.83 -19.34
CA TYR A 564 -36.55 24.91 -20.17
C TYR A 564 -36.55 24.57 -21.66
#